data_AF-A0A7K1GPR3-F1
#
_entry.id   AF-A0A7K1GPR3-F1
#
_cell.length_a   1.000
_cell.length_b   1.000
_cell.length_c   1.000
_cell.angle_alpha   90.00
_cell.angle_beta   90.00
_cell.angle_gamma   90.00
#
_symmetry.space_group_name_H-M   'P 1'
#
loop_
_entity.id
_entity.type
_entity.pdbx_description
1 polymer ?
#
loop_
_entity_poly.entity_id
_entity_poly.type
_entity_poly.pdbx_seq_one_letter_code
_entity_poly.pdbx_strand_id
1 'polypeptide(L)'
;MKRYNSLKKWSVCALIGLGVSFGVYAQQDPQYTQYMYNHANINPAYSGSLQTLSIYGQYRTQWVGLEGSPKTANFSVTSPIGETGLGVGVHFKNDQLGAMIDNTFSIDVSYSVYLNHDYQLAFGIKGSGNLLDVDYSRLHVFNTTDPVTQKNIDNSFTPNIGTGVFLYSDKAYVGFSIPNLLTTTRYDDNVVSTMKQKMHYYLTAGYVFDIHESVKLKPALLVKAVQGAPLQADVSLNTLVKEKLTLGVAYRWDASLSALAGFQVAKGLFVGYAYDMDTTELARYNNGSHEVFLKFDLFNKLKRTHTPRFF
;
A
#
# COMPACT_ATOMS: atom_id res chain seq x y z
N MET A 1 -38.28 25.08 52.65
CA MET A 1 -37.53 25.93 51.69
C MET A 1 -36.39 25.10 51.11
N LYS A 2 -36.37 24.91 49.79
CA LYS A 2 -35.63 23.88 49.05
C LYS A 2 -34.11 24.17 49.00
N ARG A 3 -33.29 23.27 49.54
CA ARG A 3 -31.84 23.21 49.31
C ARG A 3 -31.40 21.75 49.37
N TYR A 4 -31.39 21.07 48.23
CA TYR A 4 -30.56 19.89 47.93
C TYR A 4 -30.97 19.42 46.52
N ASN A 5 -30.18 19.75 45.49
CA ASN A 5 -30.08 19.01 44.21
C ASN A 5 -29.29 19.72 43.09
N SER A 6 -28.44 20.72 43.37
CA SER A 6 -27.58 21.30 42.31
C SER A 6 -26.25 20.57 42.11
N LEU A 7 -25.78 19.74 43.05
CA LEU A 7 -24.45 19.12 42.98
C LEU A 7 -24.37 17.85 42.11
N LYS A 8 -25.48 17.14 41.86
CA LYS A 8 -25.48 15.95 40.97
C LYS A 8 -25.53 16.27 39.47
N LYS A 9 -25.95 17.48 39.08
CA LYS A 9 -26.03 17.87 37.66
C LYS A 9 -24.68 18.30 37.08
N TRP A 10 -23.77 18.80 37.92
CA TRP A 10 -22.43 19.21 37.49
C TRP A 10 -21.45 18.05 37.38
N SER A 11 -21.64 16.97 38.15
CA SER A 11 -20.83 15.75 38.04
C SER A 11 -21.08 14.98 36.73
N VAL A 12 -22.29 15.05 36.17
CA VAL A 12 -22.62 14.40 34.89
C VAL A 12 -22.10 15.20 33.70
N CYS A 13 -22.03 16.53 33.79
CA CYS A 13 -21.40 17.37 32.77
C CYS A 13 -19.86 17.31 32.80
N ALA A 14 -19.25 17.11 33.99
CA ALA A 14 -17.80 16.95 34.11
C ALA A 14 -17.29 15.57 33.63
N LEU A 15 -18.13 14.54 33.67
CA LEU A 15 -17.83 13.18 33.17
C LEU A 15 -18.01 13.01 31.65
N ILE A 16 -18.65 13.98 30.97
CA ILE A 16 -18.86 13.97 29.51
C ILE A 16 -17.82 14.87 28.79
N GLY A 17 -17.06 15.69 29.52
CA GLY A 17 -16.10 16.65 28.95
C GLY A 17 -14.63 16.22 28.91
N LEU A 18 -14.28 14.98 29.28
CA LEU A 18 -12.88 14.57 29.54
C LEU A 18 -12.42 13.40 28.66
N GLY A 19 -12.67 13.47 27.35
CA GLY A 19 -12.25 12.41 26.44
C GLY A 19 -12.32 12.72 24.95
N VAL A 20 -12.16 13.97 24.53
CA VAL A 20 -11.84 14.26 23.12
C VAL A 20 -10.33 14.32 22.99
N SER A 21 -9.69 13.16 23.14
CA SER A 21 -8.35 12.96 22.61
C SER A 21 -8.50 12.95 21.09
N PHE A 22 -8.20 14.08 20.46
CA PHE A 22 -7.94 14.12 19.03
C PHE A 22 -6.84 13.09 18.76
N GLY A 23 -7.23 11.96 18.18
CA GLY A 23 -6.30 10.95 17.73
C GLY A 23 -5.41 11.61 16.68
N VAL A 24 -4.15 11.85 17.04
CA VAL A 24 -3.12 12.14 16.06
C VAL A 24 -3.05 10.90 15.18
N TYR A 25 -3.56 11.00 13.95
CA TYR A 25 -3.51 9.91 12.99
C TYR A 25 -2.03 9.60 12.70
N ALA A 26 -1.58 8.44 13.19
CA ALA A 26 -0.23 7.94 12.98
C ALA A 26 0.03 7.75 11.47
N GLN A 27 1.32 7.81 11.09
CA GLN A 27 1.76 7.65 9.71
C GLN A 27 1.13 6.42 9.05
N GLN A 28 0.46 6.66 7.93
CA GLN A 28 -0.10 5.64 7.08
C GLN A 28 0.89 5.29 5.98
N ASP A 29 1.10 3.99 5.73
CA ASP A 29 1.82 3.57 4.54
C ASP A 29 1.14 4.10 3.27
N PRO A 30 1.90 4.54 2.25
CA PRO A 30 1.37 4.92 0.96
C PRO A 30 0.43 3.87 0.40
N GLN A 31 -0.67 4.32 -0.21
CA GLN A 31 -1.65 3.46 -0.83
C GLN A 31 -1.60 3.60 -2.34
N TYR A 32 -1.75 2.47 -3.00
CA TYR A 32 -1.66 2.36 -4.45
C TYR A 32 -3.02 1.97 -5.00
N THR A 33 -3.51 2.71 -5.99
CA THR A 33 -4.77 2.37 -6.66
C THR A 33 -4.59 1.12 -7.52
N GLN A 34 -3.41 0.93 -8.11
CA GLN A 34 -3.08 -0.21 -8.96
C GLN A 34 -2.30 -1.32 -8.21
N TYR A 35 -2.53 -1.49 -6.90
CA TYR A 35 -1.88 -2.51 -6.05
C TYR A 35 -1.89 -3.93 -6.67
N MET A 36 -2.95 -4.28 -7.41
CA MET A 36 -3.13 -5.59 -8.04
C MET A 36 -2.04 -5.94 -9.06
N TYR A 37 -1.32 -4.95 -9.58
CA TYR A 37 -0.24 -5.19 -10.54
C TYR A 37 1.13 -5.37 -9.86
N ASN A 38 1.22 -5.09 -8.56
CA ASN A 38 2.40 -5.33 -7.75
C ASN A 38 2.06 -5.68 -6.30
N HIS A 39 1.47 -6.88 -6.11
CA HIS A 39 1.15 -7.40 -4.78
C HIS A 39 2.37 -7.59 -3.87
N ALA A 40 3.58 -7.78 -4.41
CA ALA A 40 4.80 -7.99 -3.62
C ALA A 40 5.10 -6.84 -2.66
N ASN A 41 4.69 -5.61 -2.99
CA ASN A 41 4.80 -4.46 -2.09
C ASN A 41 4.09 -4.69 -0.76
N ILE A 42 2.90 -5.29 -0.80
CA ILE A 42 2.03 -5.47 0.37
C ILE A 42 2.00 -6.92 0.87
N ASN A 43 2.47 -7.90 0.11
CA ASN A 43 2.53 -9.30 0.52
C ASN A 43 3.79 -9.99 -0.03
N PRO A 44 4.79 -10.31 0.82
CA PRO A 44 6.03 -10.94 0.35
C PRO A 44 5.83 -12.35 -0.20
N ALA A 45 4.73 -13.03 0.13
CA ALA A 45 4.43 -14.37 -0.40
C ALA A 45 4.07 -14.34 -1.90
N TYR A 46 3.80 -13.15 -2.46
CA TYR A 46 3.52 -13.00 -3.89
C TYR A 46 4.77 -13.10 -4.77
N SER A 47 5.96 -12.80 -4.25
CA SER A 47 7.21 -12.86 -5.00
C SER A 47 7.39 -14.24 -5.64
N GLY A 48 7.63 -14.29 -6.96
CA GLY A 48 7.74 -15.56 -7.71
C GLY A 48 6.43 -16.23 -8.14
N SER A 49 5.26 -15.77 -7.67
CA SER A 49 3.95 -16.34 -8.06
C SER A 49 3.60 -16.13 -9.54
N LEU A 50 4.21 -15.13 -10.18
CA LEU A 50 4.03 -14.82 -11.61
C LEU A 50 4.78 -15.80 -12.55
N GLN A 51 5.61 -16.69 -12.02
CA GLN A 51 6.38 -17.68 -12.80
C GLN A 51 7.27 -17.08 -13.91
N THR A 52 7.55 -15.78 -13.83
CA THR A 52 8.36 -15.00 -14.77
C THR A 52 9.18 -13.99 -13.96
N LEU A 53 10.30 -13.53 -14.51
CA LEU A 53 10.98 -12.35 -13.97
C LEU A 53 10.09 -11.13 -14.26
N SER A 54 9.65 -10.42 -13.24
CA SER A 54 8.77 -9.26 -13.37
C SER A 54 9.46 -8.02 -12.81
N ILE A 55 9.58 -6.99 -13.66
CA ILE A 55 10.09 -5.66 -13.31
C ILE A 55 8.90 -4.70 -13.30
N TYR A 56 8.72 -3.97 -12.22
CA TYR A 56 7.60 -3.04 -12.04
C TYR A 56 8.13 -1.69 -11.56
N GLY A 57 7.73 -0.63 -12.23
CA GLY A 57 7.97 0.76 -11.83
C GLY A 57 6.66 1.52 -11.76
N GLN A 58 6.47 2.33 -10.73
CA GLN A 58 5.26 3.13 -10.52
C GLN A 58 5.63 4.48 -9.94
N TYR A 59 4.89 5.50 -10.37
CA TYR A 59 4.95 6.83 -9.81
C TYR A 59 3.55 7.35 -9.55
N ARG A 60 3.34 7.93 -8.37
CA ARG A 60 2.06 8.44 -7.90
C ARG A 60 2.23 9.85 -7.35
N THR A 61 1.35 10.75 -7.75
CA THR A 61 1.19 12.08 -7.15
C THR A 61 -0.20 12.22 -6.59
N GLN A 62 -0.30 12.41 -5.28
CA GLN A 62 -1.57 12.54 -4.59
C GLN A 62 -1.98 14.00 -4.46
N TRP A 63 -3.28 14.25 -4.46
CA TRP A 63 -3.89 15.54 -4.19
C TRP A 63 -3.23 16.69 -4.95
N VAL A 64 -3.18 16.55 -6.28
CA VAL A 64 -2.52 17.51 -7.16
C VAL A 64 -3.15 18.89 -6.97
N GLY A 65 -2.30 19.91 -6.77
CA GLY A 65 -2.73 21.27 -6.45
C GLY A 65 -2.54 21.64 -4.98
N LEU A 66 -2.35 20.67 -4.08
CA LEU A 66 -1.92 20.92 -2.70
C LEU A 66 -0.39 21.00 -2.62
N GLU A 67 0.10 22.06 -1.98
CA GLU A 67 1.53 22.19 -1.70
C GLU A 67 1.98 21.16 -0.67
N GLY A 68 3.14 20.54 -0.92
CA GLY A 68 3.67 19.48 -0.05
C GLY A 68 2.92 18.15 -0.13
N SER A 69 2.05 17.96 -1.14
CA SER A 69 1.26 16.74 -1.28
C SER A 69 2.13 15.49 -1.49
N PRO A 70 1.62 14.29 -1.12
CA PRO A 70 2.39 13.05 -1.20
C PRO A 70 2.81 12.72 -2.64
N LYS A 71 4.08 12.35 -2.81
CA LYS A 71 4.63 11.80 -4.05
C LYS A 71 5.36 10.51 -3.73
N THR A 72 4.99 9.44 -4.41
CA THR A 72 5.54 8.11 -4.13
C THR A 72 6.06 7.49 -5.42
N ALA A 73 7.30 7.05 -5.41
CA ALA A 73 7.89 6.21 -6.45
C ALA A 73 8.12 4.81 -5.88
N ASN A 74 7.78 3.80 -6.67
CA ASN A 74 8.01 2.40 -6.31
C ASN A 74 8.65 1.64 -7.47
N PHE A 75 9.66 0.86 -7.15
CA PHE A 75 10.34 -0.04 -8.07
C PHE A 75 10.41 -1.43 -7.45
N SER A 76 10.19 -2.46 -8.25
CA SER A 76 10.17 -3.85 -7.78
C SER A 76 10.67 -4.78 -8.86
N VAL A 77 11.51 -5.73 -8.47
CA VAL A 77 11.94 -6.84 -9.32
C VAL A 77 11.67 -8.12 -8.57
N THR A 78 10.86 -9.00 -9.15
CA THR A 78 10.54 -10.30 -8.56
C THR A 78 10.79 -11.42 -9.55
N SER A 79 11.24 -12.57 -9.07
CA SER A 79 11.52 -13.72 -9.92
C SER A 79 11.27 -15.03 -9.18
N PRO A 80 10.71 -16.05 -9.85
CA PRO A 80 10.87 -17.42 -9.39
C PRO A 80 12.33 -17.87 -9.51
N ILE A 81 12.73 -18.83 -8.69
CA ILE A 81 14.02 -19.52 -8.77
C ILE A 81 13.78 -20.94 -9.31
N GLY A 82 13.97 -21.10 -10.62
CA GLY A 82 13.79 -22.39 -11.29
C GLY A 82 12.40 -22.99 -11.06
N GLU A 83 12.34 -24.31 -10.88
CA GLU A 83 11.11 -25.07 -10.57
C GLU A 83 11.01 -25.47 -9.09
N THR A 84 11.75 -24.77 -8.22
CA THR A 84 11.87 -25.15 -6.80
C THR A 84 10.68 -24.73 -5.93
N GLY A 85 9.79 -23.87 -6.47
CA GLY A 85 8.76 -23.18 -5.69
C GLY A 85 9.27 -21.96 -4.92
N LEU A 86 10.58 -21.69 -4.92
CA LEU A 86 11.15 -20.49 -4.32
C LEU A 86 10.94 -19.26 -5.22
N GLY A 87 10.62 -18.14 -4.59
CA GLY A 87 10.57 -16.81 -5.21
C GLY A 87 11.42 -15.82 -4.44
N VAL A 88 11.96 -14.83 -5.16
CA VAL A 88 12.71 -13.73 -4.57
C VAL A 88 12.23 -12.40 -5.12
N GLY A 89 12.33 -11.35 -4.30
CA GLY A 89 11.95 -9.99 -4.66
C GLY A 89 12.92 -8.97 -4.09
N VAL A 90 13.17 -7.90 -4.83
CA VAL A 90 13.86 -6.69 -4.36
C VAL A 90 12.97 -5.50 -4.67
N HIS A 91 12.82 -4.62 -3.70
CA HIS A 91 11.90 -3.49 -3.75
C HIS A 91 12.60 -2.23 -3.28
N PHE A 92 12.29 -1.11 -3.95
CA PHE A 92 12.67 0.22 -3.54
C PHE A 92 11.44 1.12 -3.58
N LYS A 93 11.18 1.81 -2.47
CA LYS A 93 10.10 2.79 -2.36
C LYS A 93 10.71 4.10 -1.90
N ASN A 94 10.43 5.17 -2.62
CA ASN A 94 10.70 6.54 -2.20
C ASN A 94 9.35 7.22 -1.97
N ASP A 95 9.12 7.69 -0.75
CA ASP A 95 7.91 8.40 -0.37
C ASP A 95 8.27 9.79 0.13
N GLN A 96 7.68 10.82 -0.48
CA GLN A 96 7.88 12.20 -0.13
C GLN A 96 6.56 12.80 0.34
N LEU A 97 6.56 13.37 1.55
CA LEU A 97 5.41 14.04 2.14
C LEU A 97 5.86 15.38 2.75
N GLY A 98 5.58 16.48 2.05
CA GLY A 98 6.04 17.80 2.48
C GLY A 98 7.57 17.88 2.65
N ALA A 99 8.00 18.05 3.91
CA ALA A 99 9.40 18.11 4.32
C ALA A 99 10.03 16.74 4.66
N MET A 100 9.24 15.67 4.62
CA MET A 100 9.66 14.31 4.94
C MET A 100 9.96 13.52 3.67
N ILE A 101 11.06 12.77 3.67
CA ILE A 101 11.43 11.79 2.64
C ILE A 101 11.73 10.47 3.35
N ASP A 102 11.04 9.39 2.96
CA ASP A 102 11.29 8.03 3.43
C ASP A 102 11.71 7.14 2.27
N ASN A 103 12.94 6.62 2.34
CA ASN A 103 13.48 5.65 1.41
C ASN A 103 13.45 4.26 2.04
N THR A 104 12.64 3.36 1.49
CA THR A 104 12.56 1.97 1.94
C THR A 104 13.21 1.05 0.92
N PHE A 105 14.17 0.25 1.38
CA PHE A 105 14.69 -0.90 0.65
C PHE A 105 14.10 -2.17 1.25
N SER A 106 13.73 -3.15 0.42
CA SER A 106 13.21 -4.43 0.92
C SER A 106 13.66 -5.60 0.06
N ILE A 107 13.81 -6.75 0.70
CA ILE A 107 14.13 -8.03 0.06
C ILE A 107 13.11 -9.05 0.57
N ASP A 108 12.55 -9.80 -0.37
CA ASP A 108 11.52 -10.80 -0.12
C ASP A 108 12.04 -12.18 -0.52
N VAL A 109 11.70 -13.18 0.28
CA VAL A 109 11.86 -14.59 -0.05
C VAL A 109 10.52 -15.27 0.17
N SER A 110 10.08 -16.05 -0.80
CA SER A 110 8.86 -16.82 -0.73
C SER A 110 9.10 -18.29 -1.07
N TYR A 111 8.21 -19.15 -0.59
CA TYR A 111 8.20 -20.56 -0.91
C TYR A 111 6.76 -21.02 -1.14
N SER A 112 6.51 -21.61 -2.32
CA SER A 112 5.20 -22.06 -2.77
C SER A 112 5.08 -23.57 -2.75
N VAL A 113 4.00 -24.07 -2.16
CA VAL A 113 3.66 -25.50 -2.07
C VAL A 113 2.37 -25.76 -2.86
N TYR A 114 2.37 -26.81 -3.67
CA TYR A 114 1.16 -27.27 -4.34
C TYR A 114 0.22 -27.94 -3.32
N LEU A 115 -1.00 -27.40 -3.16
CA LEU A 115 -2.05 -28.06 -2.38
C LEU A 115 -2.75 -29.13 -3.21
N ASN A 116 -2.92 -28.86 -4.50
CA ASN A 116 -3.42 -29.78 -5.53
C ASN A 116 -2.96 -29.30 -6.92
N HIS A 117 -3.56 -29.84 -7.99
CA HIS A 117 -3.19 -29.48 -9.37
C HIS A 117 -3.49 -28.03 -9.73
N ASP A 118 -4.47 -27.39 -9.07
CA ASP A 118 -4.99 -26.08 -9.44
C ASP A 118 -4.57 -24.97 -8.45
N TYR A 119 -4.30 -25.33 -7.19
CA TYR A 119 -4.04 -24.39 -6.09
C TYR A 119 -2.62 -24.54 -5.51
N GLN A 120 -1.97 -23.40 -5.32
CA GLN A 120 -0.68 -23.26 -4.67
C GLN A 120 -0.80 -22.33 -3.46
N LEU A 121 -0.14 -22.69 -2.37
CA LEU A 121 -0.04 -21.90 -1.16
C LEU A 121 1.41 -21.42 -1.01
N ALA A 122 1.62 -20.12 -1.05
CA ALA A 122 2.91 -19.49 -0.82
C ALA A 122 2.99 -18.87 0.57
N PHE A 123 4.18 -19.00 1.16
CA PHE A 123 4.58 -18.31 2.39
C PHE A 123 5.71 -17.36 2.03
N GLY A 124 5.73 -16.19 2.64
CA GLY A 124 6.73 -15.16 2.35
C GLY A 124 7.24 -14.49 3.61
N ILE A 125 8.52 -14.12 3.56
CA ILE A 125 9.18 -13.27 4.54
C ILE A 125 9.80 -12.08 3.83
N LYS A 126 9.80 -10.94 4.51
CA LYS A 126 10.35 -9.66 4.05
C LYS A 126 11.36 -9.16 5.06
N GLY A 127 12.50 -8.71 4.61
CA GLY A 127 13.40 -7.85 5.38
C GLY A 127 13.43 -6.46 4.75
N SER A 128 13.27 -5.41 5.55
CA SER A 128 13.31 -4.03 5.05
C SER A 128 14.17 -3.12 5.91
N GLY A 129 14.65 -2.04 5.28
CA GLY A 129 15.34 -0.93 5.93
C GLY A 129 14.77 0.38 5.43
N ASN A 130 14.35 1.23 6.35
CA ASN A 130 13.79 2.55 6.09
C ASN A 130 14.82 3.62 6.48
N LEU A 131 15.10 4.54 5.58
CA LEU A 131 15.92 5.74 5.82
C LEU A 131 14.99 6.95 5.76
N LEU A 132 14.83 7.62 6.90
CA LEU A 132 13.99 8.79 7.05
C LEU A 132 14.82 10.06 7.12
N ASP A 133 14.49 11.01 6.26
CA ASP A 133 14.97 12.39 6.29
C ASP A 133 13.80 13.33 6.55
N VAL A 134 13.96 14.27 7.49
CA VAL A 134 12.97 15.31 7.80
C VAL A 134 13.67 16.65 7.91
N ASP A 135 13.34 17.55 6.99
CA ASP A 135 13.89 18.90 6.95
C ASP A 135 12.92 19.91 7.58
N TYR A 136 13.03 20.10 8.89
CA TYR A 136 12.16 21.02 9.63
C TYR A 136 12.32 22.48 9.21
N SER A 137 13.44 22.86 8.56
CA SER A 137 13.66 24.22 8.06
C SER A 137 12.67 24.63 6.96
N ARG A 138 12.04 23.64 6.30
CA ARG A 138 11.04 23.84 5.25
C ARG A 138 9.62 23.98 5.80
N LEU A 139 9.43 23.87 7.11
CA LEU A 139 8.12 24.03 7.75
C LEU A 139 7.93 25.47 8.23
N HIS A 140 6.72 25.98 8.08
CA HIS A 140 6.32 27.22 8.74
C HIS A 140 6.09 26.93 10.23
N VAL A 141 7.14 27.09 11.04
CA VAL A 141 7.08 26.83 12.47
C VAL A 141 6.42 28.01 13.20
N PHE A 142 5.28 27.77 13.85
CA PHE A 142 4.57 28.80 14.63
C PHE A 142 5.33 29.23 15.89
N ASN A 143 6.11 28.32 16.49
CA ASN A 143 6.95 28.59 17.64
C ASN A 143 8.42 28.27 17.34
N THR A 144 9.21 29.28 17.00
CA THR A 144 10.64 29.14 16.65
C THR A 144 11.54 28.73 17.83
N THR A 145 11.01 28.66 19.05
CA THR A 145 11.72 28.17 20.24
C THR A 145 11.44 26.70 20.58
N ASP A 146 10.65 25.98 19.77
CA ASP A 146 10.42 24.54 19.98
C ASP A 146 11.68 23.72 19.62
N PRO A 147 12.33 23.03 20.59
CA PRO A 147 13.53 22.24 20.36
C PRO A 147 13.35 21.15 19.29
N VAL A 148 12.13 20.65 19.09
CA VAL A 148 11.80 19.60 18.10
C VAL A 148 11.99 20.09 16.66
N THR A 149 11.86 21.40 16.44
CA THR A 149 11.97 22.02 15.11
C THR A 149 13.36 22.57 14.80
N GLN A 150 14.28 22.51 15.76
CA GLN A 150 15.62 23.11 15.65
C GLN A 150 16.66 22.15 15.08
N LYS A 151 16.37 20.85 14.97
CA LYS A 151 17.30 19.83 14.47
C LYS A 151 16.63 18.92 13.47
N ASN A 152 17.12 18.94 12.23
CA ASN A 152 16.70 18.02 11.18
C ASN A 152 16.96 16.56 11.58
N ILE A 153 16.12 15.67 11.07
CA ILE A 153 16.39 14.23 11.13
C ILE A 153 17.08 13.89 9.81
N ASP A 154 18.33 13.45 9.90
CA ASP A 154 19.10 13.04 8.72
C ASP A 154 19.37 11.53 8.79
N ASN A 155 18.97 10.80 7.76
CA ASN A 155 19.21 9.38 7.53
C ASN A 155 18.87 8.47 8.73
N SER A 156 17.73 8.69 9.39
CA SER A 156 17.30 7.84 10.50
C SER A 156 16.91 6.45 9.99
N PHE A 157 17.82 5.49 10.19
CA PHE A 157 17.64 4.10 9.79
C PHE A 157 16.76 3.33 10.77
N THR A 158 15.74 2.64 10.26
CA THR A 158 14.96 1.66 11.04
C THR A 158 14.76 0.38 10.24
N PRO A 159 15.16 -0.79 10.77
CA PRO A 159 14.89 -2.07 10.14
C PRO A 159 13.44 -2.53 10.42
N ASN A 160 12.90 -3.36 9.52
CA ASN A 160 11.67 -4.08 9.75
C ASN A 160 11.73 -5.51 9.18
N ILE A 161 10.80 -6.35 9.64
CA ILE A 161 10.56 -7.67 9.10
C ILE A 161 9.08 -7.81 8.80
N GLY A 162 8.75 -8.54 7.74
CA GLY A 162 7.37 -8.78 7.34
C GLY A 162 7.13 -10.24 7.00
N THR A 163 5.86 -10.61 6.98
CA THR A 163 5.44 -11.95 6.58
C THR A 163 4.13 -11.90 5.79
N GLY A 164 3.88 -12.94 5.02
CA GLY A 164 2.63 -13.11 4.32
C GLY A 164 2.37 -14.55 3.92
N VAL A 165 1.10 -14.80 3.61
CA VAL A 165 0.59 -16.03 3.03
C VAL A 165 -0.22 -15.65 1.80
N PHE A 166 -0.11 -16.44 0.74
CA PHE A 166 -0.79 -16.18 -0.52
C PHE A 166 -1.27 -17.50 -1.12
N LEU A 167 -2.58 -17.72 -1.12
CA LEU A 167 -3.22 -18.85 -1.79
C LEU A 167 -3.64 -18.40 -3.18
N TYR A 168 -3.22 -19.09 -4.23
CA TYR A 168 -3.55 -18.72 -5.60
C TYR A 168 -3.75 -19.94 -6.51
N SER A 169 -4.52 -19.72 -7.56
CA SER A 169 -4.74 -20.60 -8.71
C SER A 169 -4.61 -19.78 -9.98
N ASP A 170 -4.91 -20.33 -11.15
CA ASP A 170 -4.88 -19.55 -12.40
C ASP A 170 -6.00 -18.50 -12.51
N LYS A 171 -7.04 -18.55 -11.65
CA LYS A 171 -8.19 -17.63 -11.70
C LYS A 171 -8.48 -16.89 -10.40
N ALA A 172 -8.04 -17.40 -9.26
CA ALA A 172 -8.42 -16.87 -7.96
C ALA A 172 -7.20 -16.71 -7.06
N TYR A 173 -7.23 -15.70 -6.20
CA TYR A 173 -6.24 -15.54 -5.14
C TYR A 173 -6.86 -14.98 -3.85
N VAL A 174 -6.24 -15.35 -2.74
CA VAL A 174 -6.48 -14.76 -1.41
C VAL A 174 -5.13 -14.61 -0.72
N GLY A 175 -4.84 -13.41 -0.21
CA GLY A 175 -3.60 -13.08 0.45
C GLY A 175 -3.83 -12.46 1.81
N PHE A 176 -3.00 -12.82 2.78
CA PHE A 176 -2.92 -12.13 4.06
C PHE A 176 -1.46 -11.81 4.37
N SER A 177 -1.19 -10.60 4.85
CA SER A 177 0.18 -10.18 5.13
C SER A 177 0.29 -9.08 6.15
N ILE A 178 1.47 -9.04 6.76
CA ILE A 178 1.93 -7.98 7.65
C ILE A 178 3.33 -7.60 7.16
N PRO A 179 3.45 -6.60 6.26
CA PRO A 179 4.74 -6.22 5.66
C PRO A 179 5.77 -5.68 6.66
N ASN A 180 5.29 -5.12 7.76
CA ASN A 180 6.07 -4.50 8.81
C ASN A 180 5.54 -4.97 10.18
N LEU A 181 6.25 -5.88 10.84
CA LEU A 181 5.91 -6.44 12.15
C LEU A 181 6.49 -5.60 13.30
N LEU A 182 7.66 -5.01 13.09
CA LEU A 182 8.33 -4.24 14.14
C LEU A 182 7.66 -2.88 14.28
N THR A 183 7.21 -2.57 15.50
CA THR A 183 6.80 -1.22 15.85
C THR A 183 8.05 -0.45 16.25
N THR A 184 8.57 0.36 15.32
CA THR A 184 9.73 1.20 15.60
C THR A 184 9.26 2.51 16.20
N THR A 185 9.69 2.78 17.42
CA THR A 185 9.61 4.09 18.07
C THR A 185 10.92 4.80 17.84
N ARG A 186 10.90 5.90 17.09
CA ARG A 186 12.06 6.80 17.01
C ARG A 186 12.00 7.71 18.25
N TYR A 187 12.90 7.49 19.21
CA TYR A 187 13.07 8.29 20.43
C TYR A 187 14.43 8.98 20.33
N ASP A 188 14.44 10.31 20.38
CA ASP A 188 15.66 11.11 20.56
C ASP A 188 15.52 11.77 21.94
N ASP A 189 16.54 11.66 22.80
CA ASP A 189 16.52 12.04 24.22
C ASP A 189 16.18 13.53 24.46
N ASN A 190 16.16 14.36 23.41
CA ASN A 190 15.85 15.80 23.45
C ASN A 190 14.61 16.21 22.63
N VAL A 191 13.84 15.27 22.06
CA VAL A 191 12.76 15.57 21.12
C VAL A 191 11.49 14.76 21.47
N VAL A 192 10.41 15.45 21.85
CA VAL A 192 9.12 14.86 22.30
C VAL A 192 8.27 14.34 21.13
N SER A 193 8.85 13.96 19.99
CA SER A 193 8.10 13.44 18.84
C SER A 193 8.30 11.93 18.69
N THR A 194 7.40 11.14 19.29
CA THR A 194 7.40 9.68 19.10
C THR A 194 6.73 9.33 17.77
N MET A 195 7.50 9.15 16.71
CA MET A 195 7.00 8.48 15.50
C MET A 195 6.90 6.97 15.77
N LYS A 196 5.69 6.41 15.70
CA LYS A 196 5.45 4.96 15.81
C LYS A 196 5.00 4.41 14.47
N GLN A 197 5.83 3.60 13.83
CA GLN A 197 5.38 2.78 12.70
C GLN A 197 4.56 1.61 13.23
N LYS A 198 3.25 1.61 13.03
CA LYS A 198 2.37 0.54 13.52
C LYS A 198 2.29 -0.61 12.51
N MET A 199 1.98 -1.80 13.02
CA MET A 199 1.67 -2.95 12.18
C MET A 199 0.45 -2.68 11.30
N HIS A 200 0.61 -2.94 10.01
CA HIS A 200 -0.44 -2.84 9.00
C HIS A 200 -0.79 -4.25 8.53
N TYR A 201 -2.05 -4.64 8.73
CA TYR A 201 -2.58 -5.91 8.29
C TYR A 201 -3.25 -5.73 6.94
N TYR A 202 -2.85 -6.53 5.95
CA TYR A 202 -3.41 -6.52 4.61
C TYR A 202 -4.12 -7.84 4.34
N LEU A 203 -5.35 -7.75 3.82
CA LEU A 203 -6.09 -8.86 3.27
C LEU A 203 -6.44 -8.53 1.82
N THR A 204 -6.04 -9.37 0.88
CA THR A 204 -6.36 -9.22 -0.54
C THR A 204 -7.13 -10.43 -1.05
N ALA A 205 -8.03 -10.21 -1.98
CA ALA A 205 -8.72 -11.28 -2.69
C ALA A 205 -9.11 -10.85 -4.09
N GLY A 206 -9.21 -11.79 -5.02
CA GLY A 206 -9.73 -11.51 -6.35
C GLY A 206 -10.02 -12.78 -7.13
N TYR A 207 -10.85 -12.62 -8.17
CA TYR A 207 -11.26 -13.71 -9.05
C TYR A 207 -11.35 -13.22 -10.48
N VAL A 208 -10.94 -14.04 -11.45
CA VAL A 208 -11.02 -13.76 -12.89
C VAL A 208 -12.14 -14.60 -13.49
N PHE A 209 -13.19 -13.91 -13.94
CA PHE A 209 -14.29 -14.49 -14.70
C PHE A 209 -14.00 -14.39 -16.20
N ASP A 210 -14.05 -15.52 -16.91
CA ASP A 210 -14.04 -15.55 -18.37
C ASP A 210 -15.47 -15.36 -18.87
N ILE A 211 -15.89 -14.11 -19.08
CA ILE A 211 -17.25 -13.77 -19.52
C ILE A 211 -17.45 -14.13 -21.00
N HIS A 212 -16.39 -13.96 -21.78
CA HIS A 212 -16.35 -14.27 -23.21
C HIS A 212 -14.92 -14.62 -23.62
N GLU A 213 -14.71 -15.27 -24.77
CA GLU A 213 -13.37 -15.68 -25.24
C GLU A 213 -12.37 -14.53 -25.31
N SER A 214 -12.85 -13.30 -25.53
CA SER A 214 -12.04 -12.09 -25.60
C SER A 214 -12.28 -11.10 -24.47
N VAL A 215 -13.09 -11.43 -23.45
CA VAL A 215 -13.41 -10.52 -22.34
C VAL A 215 -13.31 -11.26 -21.01
N LYS A 216 -12.40 -10.78 -20.16
CA LYS A 216 -12.23 -11.25 -18.78
C LYS A 216 -12.59 -10.14 -17.81
N LEU A 217 -13.23 -10.51 -16.71
CA LEU A 217 -13.64 -9.59 -15.65
C LEU A 217 -12.97 -9.99 -14.34
N LYS A 218 -12.33 -9.03 -13.66
CA LYS A 218 -11.60 -9.22 -12.41
C LYS A 218 -12.10 -8.28 -11.33
N PRO A 219 -13.09 -8.68 -10.51
CA PRO A 219 -13.28 -8.07 -9.21
C PRO A 219 -12.09 -8.39 -8.29
N ALA A 220 -11.66 -7.38 -7.53
CA ALA A 220 -10.65 -7.52 -6.49
C ALA A 220 -11.00 -6.68 -5.27
N LEU A 221 -10.55 -7.14 -4.12
CA LEU A 221 -10.72 -6.54 -2.81
C LEU A 221 -9.35 -6.37 -2.15
N LEU A 222 -9.16 -5.25 -1.48
CA LEU A 222 -8.07 -5.02 -0.54
C LEU A 222 -8.64 -4.43 0.74
N VAL A 223 -8.32 -5.03 1.87
CA VAL A 223 -8.63 -4.50 3.20
C VAL A 223 -7.34 -4.24 3.94
N LYS A 224 -7.22 -3.04 4.52
CA LYS A 224 -6.09 -2.58 5.31
C LYS A 224 -6.58 -2.22 6.71
N ALA A 225 -6.02 -2.88 7.73
CA ALA A 225 -6.35 -2.64 9.13
C ALA A 225 -5.10 -2.22 9.91
N VAL A 226 -5.27 -1.24 10.81
CA VAL A 226 -4.21 -0.71 11.67
C VAL A 226 -4.78 -0.47 13.06
N GLN A 227 -4.04 -0.85 14.11
CA GLN A 227 -4.52 -0.66 15.47
C GLN A 227 -4.67 0.84 15.81
N GLY A 228 -5.90 1.24 16.10
CA GLY A 228 -6.24 2.62 16.47
C GLY A 228 -6.45 3.57 15.30
N ALA A 229 -6.68 3.05 14.09
CA ALA A 229 -7.17 3.83 12.95
C ALA A 229 -8.43 3.16 12.35
N PRO A 230 -9.28 3.90 11.62
CA PRO A 230 -10.41 3.32 10.90
C PRO A 230 -9.96 2.24 9.91
N LEU A 231 -10.82 1.23 9.73
CA LEU A 231 -10.64 0.20 8.70
C LEU A 231 -10.70 0.84 7.32
N GLN A 232 -9.87 0.38 6.40
CA GLN A 232 -9.88 0.81 5.01
C GLN A 232 -10.12 -0.36 4.09
N ALA A 233 -11.00 -0.17 3.12
CA ALA A 233 -11.34 -1.18 2.12
C ALA A 233 -11.36 -0.54 0.73
N ASP A 234 -10.78 -1.24 -0.24
CA ASP A 234 -10.73 -0.90 -1.65
C ASP A 234 -11.35 -2.06 -2.43
N VAL A 235 -12.33 -1.74 -3.27
CA VAL A 235 -12.96 -2.70 -4.18
C VAL A 235 -12.73 -2.20 -5.59
N SER A 236 -12.18 -3.05 -6.45
CA SER A 236 -11.97 -2.73 -7.86
C SER A 236 -12.62 -3.76 -8.77
N LEU A 237 -12.98 -3.30 -9.97
CA LEU A 237 -13.50 -4.12 -11.05
C LEU A 237 -12.73 -3.78 -12.32
N ASN A 238 -11.95 -4.74 -12.82
CA ASN A 238 -11.12 -4.58 -14.01
C ASN A 238 -11.62 -5.49 -15.13
N THR A 239 -11.72 -4.98 -16.35
CA THR A 239 -12.13 -5.72 -17.54
C THR A 239 -10.96 -5.77 -18.51
N LEU A 240 -10.50 -6.96 -18.85
CA LEU A 240 -9.48 -7.19 -19.86
C LEU A 240 -10.14 -7.59 -21.18
N VAL A 241 -9.86 -6.82 -22.23
CA VAL A 241 -10.40 -7.01 -23.57
C VAL A 241 -9.28 -7.41 -24.52
N LYS A 242 -9.48 -8.53 -25.21
CA LYS A 242 -8.58 -9.10 -26.23
C LYS A 242 -7.13 -9.22 -25.77
N GLU A 243 -6.90 -9.51 -24.48
CA GLU A 243 -5.55 -9.62 -23.88
C GLU A 243 -4.66 -8.38 -24.11
N LYS A 244 -5.26 -7.21 -24.37
CA LYS A 244 -4.53 -5.98 -24.73
C LYS A 244 -4.96 -4.77 -23.93
N LEU A 245 -6.25 -4.52 -23.81
CA LEU A 245 -6.79 -3.33 -23.15
C LEU A 245 -7.41 -3.73 -21.82
N THR A 246 -6.96 -3.13 -20.73
CA THR A 246 -7.62 -3.21 -19.43
C THR A 246 -8.32 -1.90 -19.12
N LEU A 247 -9.59 -1.95 -18.75
CA LEU A 247 -10.32 -0.81 -18.22
C LEU A 247 -10.87 -1.20 -16.86
N GLY A 248 -10.81 -0.31 -15.88
CA GLY A 248 -11.30 -0.61 -14.56
C GLY A 248 -11.86 0.59 -13.83
N VAL A 249 -12.61 0.28 -12.78
CA VAL A 249 -13.05 1.25 -11.78
C VAL A 249 -12.69 0.71 -10.40
N ALA A 250 -12.38 1.60 -9.46
CA ALA A 250 -12.20 1.21 -8.07
C ALA A 250 -12.89 2.20 -7.14
N TYR A 251 -13.30 1.72 -5.99
CA TYR A 251 -13.88 2.52 -4.92
C TYR A 251 -13.15 2.20 -3.63
N ARG A 252 -12.52 3.22 -3.07
CA ARG A 252 -11.87 3.17 -1.76
C ARG A 252 -12.77 3.85 -0.76
N TRP A 253 -13.23 3.08 0.22
CA TRP A 253 -14.19 3.53 1.22
C TRP A 253 -13.64 4.77 1.96
N ASP A 254 -14.45 5.84 1.96
CA ASP A 254 -14.20 7.11 2.64
C ASP A 254 -12.90 7.79 2.18
N ALA A 255 -12.49 7.51 0.94
CA ALA A 255 -11.28 8.07 0.36
C ALA A 255 -11.52 8.52 -1.09
N SER A 256 -11.75 7.60 -2.04
CA SER A 256 -11.72 7.94 -3.46
C SER A 256 -12.55 7.03 -4.36
N LEU A 257 -12.96 7.58 -5.50
CA LEU A 257 -13.44 6.85 -6.67
C LEU A 257 -12.39 6.93 -7.78
N SER A 258 -12.06 5.80 -8.39
CA SER A 258 -10.93 5.70 -9.30
C SER A 258 -11.33 5.15 -10.66
N ALA A 259 -10.72 5.70 -11.71
CA ALA A 259 -10.77 5.16 -13.06
C ALA A 259 -9.39 4.63 -13.45
N LEU A 260 -9.34 3.43 -14.04
CA LEU A 260 -8.12 2.74 -14.41
C LEU A 260 -8.13 2.42 -15.91
N ALA A 261 -6.99 2.59 -16.56
CA ALA A 261 -6.77 2.14 -17.93
C ALA A 261 -5.36 1.55 -18.05
N GLY A 262 -5.23 0.42 -18.74
CA GLY A 262 -3.94 -0.20 -19.00
C GLY A 262 -3.88 -0.82 -20.38
N PHE A 263 -2.69 -0.87 -20.96
CA PHE A 263 -2.48 -1.35 -22.32
C PHE A 263 -1.23 -2.22 -22.43
N GLN A 264 -1.38 -3.36 -23.11
CA GLN A 264 -0.28 -4.25 -23.47
C GLN A 264 0.40 -3.71 -24.73
N VAL A 265 1.42 -2.87 -24.52
CA VAL A 265 2.16 -2.18 -25.59
C VAL A 265 2.95 -3.17 -26.45
N ALA A 266 3.61 -4.13 -25.81
CA ALA A 266 4.35 -5.20 -26.47
C ALA A 266 4.27 -6.48 -25.64
N LYS A 267 4.75 -7.60 -26.19
CA LYS A 267 4.82 -8.86 -25.43
C LYS A 267 5.69 -8.67 -24.18
N GLY A 268 5.10 -8.82 -23.00
CA GLY A 268 5.77 -8.61 -21.72
C GLY A 268 5.75 -7.16 -21.21
N LEU A 269 5.46 -6.16 -22.05
CA LEU A 269 5.39 -4.74 -21.65
C LEU A 269 3.95 -4.26 -21.48
N PHE A 270 3.57 -3.95 -20.25
CA PHE A 270 2.26 -3.44 -19.87
C PHE A 270 2.39 -2.07 -19.19
N VAL A 271 1.57 -1.11 -19.60
CA VAL A 271 1.56 0.24 -19.04
C VAL A 271 0.16 0.51 -18.50
N GLY A 272 0.08 1.13 -17.33
CA GLY A 272 -1.17 1.48 -16.70
C GLY A 272 -1.19 2.91 -16.20
N TYR A 273 -2.38 3.48 -16.17
CA TYR A 273 -2.67 4.79 -15.63
C TYR A 273 -3.96 4.72 -14.82
N ALA A 274 -3.96 5.38 -13.67
CA ALA A 274 -5.14 5.57 -12.84
C ALA A 274 -5.29 7.03 -12.43
N TYR A 275 -6.55 7.44 -12.36
CA TYR A 275 -6.96 8.71 -11.80
C TYR A 275 -7.88 8.44 -10.61
N ASP A 276 -7.57 9.02 -9.46
CA ASP A 276 -8.43 8.97 -8.29
C ASP A 276 -9.05 10.34 -8.05
N MET A 277 -10.37 10.36 -8.04
CA MET A 277 -11.16 11.48 -7.57
C MET A 277 -11.40 11.29 -6.07
N ASP A 278 -10.95 12.23 -5.25
CA ASP A 278 -11.24 12.18 -3.82
C ASP A 278 -12.75 12.36 -3.57
N THR A 279 -13.25 11.64 -2.57
CA THR A 279 -14.66 11.69 -2.13
C THR A 279 -14.82 12.40 -0.79
N THR A 280 -13.70 12.75 -0.16
CA THR A 280 -13.65 13.45 1.13
C THR A 280 -13.78 14.96 0.96
N GLU A 281 -13.86 15.71 2.07
CA GLU A 281 -13.86 17.18 2.04
C GLU A 281 -12.62 17.77 1.35
N LEU A 282 -11.51 17.01 1.32
CA LEU A 282 -10.27 17.40 0.65
C LEU A 282 -10.44 17.57 -0.86
N ALA A 283 -11.45 16.94 -1.47
CA ALA A 283 -11.77 17.08 -2.90
C ALA A 283 -12.02 18.53 -3.33
N ARG A 284 -12.34 19.43 -2.39
CA ARG A 284 -12.54 20.87 -2.67
C ARG A 284 -11.24 21.65 -2.85
N TYR A 285 -10.12 21.06 -2.44
CA TYR A 285 -8.83 21.73 -2.36
C TYR A 285 -7.77 21.10 -3.28
N ASN A 286 -8.13 20.04 -4.02
CA ASN A 286 -7.20 19.33 -4.87
C ASN A 286 -7.89 18.82 -6.15
N ASN A 287 -7.09 18.48 -7.17
CA ASN A 287 -7.54 18.07 -8.50
C ASN A 287 -7.48 16.55 -8.73
N GLY A 288 -7.52 15.77 -7.65
CA GLY A 288 -7.39 14.31 -7.63
C GLY A 288 -5.94 13.83 -7.53
N SER A 289 -5.79 12.52 -7.65
CA SER A 289 -4.49 11.83 -7.63
C SER A 289 -4.24 11.11 -8.96
N HIS A 290 -2.98 11.10 -9.39
CA HIS A 290 -2.56 10.48 -10.64
C HIS A 290 -1.54 9.40 -10.34
N GLU A 291 -1.69 8.24 -10.98
CA GLU A 291 -0.80 7.11 -10.81
C GLU A 291 -0.47 6.50 -12.18
N VAL A 292 0.81 6.32 -12.46
CA VAL A 292 1.29 5.64 -13.67
C VAL A 292 2.17 4.48 -13.26
N PHE A 293 2.08 3.36 -13.97
CA PHE A 293 3.04 2.28 -13.84
C PHE A 293 3.47 1.71 -15.18
N LEU A 294 4.61 1.05 -15.14
CA LEU A 294 5.15 0.26 -16.22
C LEU A 294 5.60 -1.09 -15.66
N LYS A 295 5.13 -2.17 -16.28
CA LYS A 295 5.43 -3.55 -15.92
C LYS A 295 6.08 -4.26 -17.10
N PHE A 296 7.18 -4.95 -16.84
CA PHE A 296 7.93 -5.70 -17.83
C PHE A 296 8.20 -7.13 -17.36
N ASP A 297 7.58 -8.10 -18.02
CA ASP A 297 7.69 -9.53 -17.73
C ASP A 297 8.65 -10.22 -18.71
N LEU A 298 9.71 -10.82 -18.17
CA LEU A 298 10.84 -11.44 -18.87
C LEU A 298 10.95 -12.94 -18.58
N PHE A 299 11.43 -13.71 -19.57
CA PHE A 299 11.76 -15.13 -19.48
C PHE A 299 10.62 -16.05 -19.03
N ASN A 300 9.66 -16.29 -19.91
CA ASN A 300 8.58 -17.26 -19.72
C ASN A 300 9.04 -18.70 -20.05
N LYS A 301 10.14 -19.17 -19.44
CA LYS A 301 10.71 -20.50 -19.73
C LYS A 301 9.95 -21.65 -19.08
N LEU A 302 9.06 -21.37 -18.13
CA LEU A 302 8.08 -22.33 -17.63
C LEU A 302 6.96 -22.41 -18.67
N LYS A 303 7.03 -23.42 -19.55
CA LYS A 303 6.19 -23.66 -20.74
C LYS A 303 4.65 -23.72 -20.50
N ARG A 304 4.14 -23.30 -19.35
CA ARG A 304 2.76 -23.57 -18.93
C ARG A 304 1.78 -22.40 -19.02
N THR A 305 2.22 -21.17 -19.24
CA THR A 305 1.29 -20.02 -19.36
C THR A 305 1.67 -19.10 -20.50
N HIS A 306 0.89 -19.15 -21.59
CA HIS A 306 1.07 -18.29 -22.76
C HIS A 306 0.64 -16.83 -22.52
N THR A 307 0.04 -16.53 -21.36
CA THR A 307 -0.53 -15.22 -21.02
C THR A 307 -0.03 -14.80 -19.63
N PRO A 308 0.37 -13.53 -19.43
CA PRO A 308 0.63 -13.00 -18.10
C PRO A 308 -0.58 -13.23 -17.20
N ARG A 309 -0.36 -13.69 -15.97
CA ARG A 309 -1.44 -13.88 -15.01
C ARG A 309 -2.16 -12.55 -14.78
N PHE A 310 -3.44 -12.53 -15.12
CA PHE A 310 -4.32 -11.39 -14.91
C PHE A 310 -4.91 -11.44 -13.50
N PHE A 311 -4.10 -11.61 -12.46
CA PHE A 311 -4.52 -11.41 -11.08
C PHE A 311 -3.42 -10.82 -10.22
#